data_AF-A0A2V2RQH6-F1
#
_entry.id   AF-A0A2V2RQH6-F1
#
_cell.length_a   1.000
_cell.length_b   1.000
_cell.length_c   1.000
_cell.angle_alpha   90.00
_cell.angle_beta   90.00
_cell.angle_gamma   90.00
#
_symmetry.space_group_name_H-M   'P 1'
#
loop_
_entity.id
_entity.type
_entity.pdbx_description
1 polymer ?
#
loop_
_entity_poly.entity_id
_entity_poly.type
_entity_poly.pdbx_seq_one_letter_code
_entity_poly.pdbx_strand_id
1 'polypeptide(L)'
;KNWKFSASDLKERSYWADYMHAYQEMIRNTATPLAPWYVLPSDNKWFARLMVAEVIIETLRSLDLRFPEITPDQMQQLKQARRALETAE
;
A
#
# COMPACT_ATOMS: atom_id res chain seq x y z
N LYS A 1 20.31 -12.95 12.30
CA LYS A 1 19.54 -13.18 11.06
C LYS A 1 19.49 -14.65 10.64
N ASN A 2 20.40 -15.49 11.15
CA ASN A 2 20.56 -16.90 10.79
C ASN A 2 19.33 -17.76 11.12
N TRP A 3 18.53 -17.38 12.11
CA TRP A 3 17.30 -18.09 12.47
C TRP A 3 16.20 -18.03 11.40
N LYS A 4 16.26 -17.06 10.47
CA LYS A 4 15.33 -16.95 9.33
C LYS A 4 15.87 -17.56 8.04
N PHE A 5 17.12 -18.02 8.05
CA PHE A 5 17.74 -18.57 6.85
C PHE A 5 17.21 -19.97 6.60
N SER A 6 16.83 -20.26 5.36
CA SER A 6 16.47 -21.61 4.93
C SER A 6 17.39 -22.07 3.80
N ALA A 7 17.90 -23.29 3.90
CA ALA A 7 18.70 -23.89 2.83
C ALA A 7 17.88 -24.15 1.55
N SER A 8 16.54 -24.23 1.66
CA SER A 8 15.66 -24.33 0.50
C SER A 8 15.83 -23.15 -0.46
N ASP A 9 16.09 -21.95 0.06
CA ASP A 9 16.21 -20.73 -0.75
C ASP A 9 17.38 -20.82 -1.76
N LEU A 10 18.42 -21.60 -1.44
CA LEU A 10 19.52 -21.86 -2.37
C LEU A 10 19.11 -22.79 -3.51
N LYS A 11 18.26 -23.78 -3.22
CA LYS A 11 17.72 -24.67 -4.24
C LYS A 11 16.83 -23.86 -5.20
N GLU A 12 15.97 -23.01 -4.66
CA GLU A 12 15.11 -22.12 -5.47
C GLU A 12 15.93 -21.19 -6.37
N ARG A 13 17.08 -20.71 -5.90
CA ARG A 13 17.97 -19.86 -6.71
C ARG A 13 18.50 -20.55 -7.98
N SER A 14 18.60 -21.87 -8.00
CA SER A 14 19.00 -22.61 -9.22
C SER A 14 17.95 -22.53 -10.33
N TYR A 15 16.68 -22.29 -9.99
CA TYR A 15 15.56 -22.13 -10.92
C TYR A 15 15.32 -20.67 -11.34
N TRP A 16 16.32 -19.79 -11.21
CA TRP A 16 16.16 -18.36 -11.50
C TRP A 16 15.54 -18.08 -12.87
N ALA A 17 16.02 -18.78 -13.91
CA ALA A 17 15.51 -18.61 -15.27
C ALA A 17 14.03 -19.01 -15.39
N ASP A 18 13.62 -20.10 -14.74
CA ASP A 18 12.24 -20.57 -14.74
C ASP A 18 11.32 -19.60 -14.00
N TYR A 19 11.76 -19.06 -12.86
CA TYR A 19 11.02 -17.99 -12.15
C TYR A 19 10.85 -16.75 -13.02
N MET A 20 11.91 -16.29 -13.69
CA MET A 20 11.82 -15.12 -14.59
C MET A 20 10.85 -15.36 -15.73
N HIS A 21 10.85 -16.55 -16.32
CA HIS A 21 9.88 -16.92 -17.35
C HIS A 21 8.45 -16.91 -16.80
N ALA A 22 8.20 -17.53 -15.65
CA ALA A 22 6.89 -17.55 -15.01
C ALA A 22 6.37 -16.15 -14.65
N TYR A 23 7.22 -15.27 -14.11
CA TYR A 23 6.86 -13.88 -13.82
C TYR A 23 6.51 -13.10 -15.09
N GLN A 24 7.29 -13.27 -16.17
CA GLN A 24 7.02 -12.60 -17.44
C GLN A 24 5.67 -13.04 -18.03
N GLU A 25 5.40 -14.34 -18.05
CA GLU A 25 4.13 -14.87 -18.56
C GLU A 25 2.95 -14.41 -17.72
N MET A 26 3.07 -14.43 -16.38
CA MET A 26 2.02 -13.91 -15.49
C MET A 26 1.74 -12.43 -15.78
N ILE A 27 2.77 -11.57 -15.80
CA ILE A 27 2.58 -10.12 -15.98
C ILE A 27 1.97 -9.83 -17.35
N ARG A 28 2.49 -10.45 -18.42
CA ARG A 28 1.98 -10.25 -19.79
C ARG A 28 0.49 -10.57 -19.92
N ASN A 29 0.02 -11.62 -19.26
CA ASN A 29 -1.33 -12.11 -19.43
C ASN A 29 -2.32 -11.58 -18.38
N THR A 30 -1.85 -10.97 -17.28
CA THR A 30 -2.73 -10.55 -16.16
C THR A 30 -2.66 -9.06 -15.83
N ALA A 31 -1.69 -8.30 -16.35
CA ALA A 31 -1.66 -6.86 -16.18
C ALA A 31 -2.76 -6.20 -17.03
N THR A 32 -3.81 -5.70 -16.38
CA THR A 32 -4.92 -5.02 -17.05
C THR A 32 -4.99 -3.56 -16.59
N PRO A 33 -5.67 -2.66 -17.34
CA PRO A 33 -5.86 -1.28 -16.90
C PRO A 33 -6.58 -1.15 -15.56
N LEU A 34 -7.48 -2.09 -15.23
CA LEU A 34 -8.22 -2.10 -13.96
C LEU A 34 -7.40 -2.69 -12.80
N ALA A 35 -6.53 -3.66 -13.10
CA ALA A 35 -5.65 -4.32 -12.13
C ALA A 35 -4.21 -4.37 -12.68
N PRO A 36 -3.47 -3.25 -12.60
CA PRO A 36 -2.12 -3.16 -13.16
C PRO A 36 -1.07 -3.86 -12.28
N TRP A 37 -0.07 -4.45 -12.92
CA TRP A 37 1.18 -4.88 -12.27
C TRP A 37 2.25 -3.80 -12.41
N TYR A 38 3.03 -3.57 -11.36
CA TYR A 38 4.18 -2.66 -11.36
C TYR A 38 5.47 -3.44 -11.07
N VAL A 39 6.44 -3.38 -11.99
CA VAL A 39 7.77 -3.98 -11.79
C VAL A 39 8.72 -2.91 -11.27
N LEU A 40 9.16 -3.04 -10.02
CA LEU A 40 9.97 -2.04 -9.32
C LEU A 40 11.39 -2.54 -9.03
N PRO A 41 12.43 -1.72 -9.21
CA PRO A 41 13.79 -2.09 -8.85
C PRO A 41 13.94 -2.21 -7.33
N SER A 42 14.33 -3.40 -6.85
CA SER A 42 14.35 -3.73 -5.41
C SER A 42 15.73 -3.81 -4.76
N ASP A 43 16.80 -3.64 -5.52
CA ASP A 43 18.19 -3.74 -5.00
C ASP A 43 18.47 -2.68 -3.94
N ASN A 44 17.92 -1.48 -4.14
CA ASN A 44 17.91 -0.42 -3.15
C ASN A 44 16.58 -0.40 -2.38
N LYS A 45 16.62 -0.81 -1.11
CA LYS A 45 15.42 -0.94 -0.27
C LYS A 45 14.68 0.36 -0.01
N TRP A 46 15.39 1.49 0.15
CA TRP A 46 14.71 2.77 0.42
C TRP A 46 13.97 3.24 -0.83
N PHE A 47 14.61 3.08 -1.99
CA PHE A 47 14.04 3.47 -3.28
C PHE A 47 12.82 2.61 -3.64
N ALA A 48 12.91 1.29 -3.44
CA ALA A 48 11.78 0.39 -3.65
C ALA A 48 10.56 0.77 -2.78
N ARG A 49 10.80 1.12 -1.51
CA ARG A 49 9.72 1.57 -0.60
C ARG A 49 9.11 2.89 -1.03
N LEU A 50 9.93 3.83 -1.51
CA LEU A 50 9.46 5.10 -2.04
C LEU A 50 8.54 4.88 -3.25
N MET A 51 8.99 4.05 -4.21
CA MET A 51 8.21 3.75 -5.42
C MET A 51 6.88 3.06 -5.10
N VAL A 52 6.86 2.12 -4.15
CA VAL A 52 5.61 1.47 -3.70
C VAL A 52 4.67 2.50 -3.07
N ALA A 53 5.19 3.37 -2.20
CA ALA A 53 4.37 4.40 -1.57
C ALA A 53 3.77 5.37 -2.60
N GLU A 54 4.56 5.79 -3.59
CA GLU A 54 4.11 6.69 -4.65
C GLU A 54 2.97 6.08 -5.47
N VAL A 55 3.11 4.82 -5.91
CA VAL A 55 2.06 4.12 -6.67
C VAL A 55 0.75 4.05 -5.88
N ILE A 56 0.83 3.74 -4.58
CA ILE A 56 -0.36 3.67 -3.72
C ILE A 56 -1.00 5.06 -3.57
N ILE A 57 -0.19 6.09 -3.31
CA ILE A 57 -0.67 7.47 -3.13
C ILE A 57 -1.37 7.97 -4.39
N GLU A 58 -0.75 7.81 -5.56
CA GLU A 58 -1.34 8.22 -6.83
C GLU A 58 -2.64 7.47 -7.13
N THR A 59 -2.68 6.17 -6.84
CA THR A 59 -3.91 5.38 -6.98
C THR A 59 -5.01 5.91 -6.07
N LEU A 60 -4.73 6.18 -4.80
CA LEU A 60 -5.73 6.70 -3.86
C LEU A 60 -6.15 8.15 -4.18
N ARG A 61 -5.24 8.99 -4.68
CA ARG A 61 -5.54 10.35 -5.15
C ARG A 61 -6.54 10.33 -6.30
N SER A 62 -6.44 9.36 -7.20
CA SER A 62 -7.37 9.22 -8.33
C SER A 62 -8.83 8.98 -7.92
N LEU A 63 -9.06 8.55 -6.68
CA LEU A 63 -10.40 8.30 -6.13
C LEU A 63 -11.09 9.56 -5.57
N ASP A 64 -10.41 10.72 -5.53
CA ASP A 64 -10.90 11.99 -4.94
C ASP A 64 -11.55 11.78 -3.55
N LEU A 65 -10.84 11.07 -2.67
CA LEU A 65 -11.32 10.81 -1.32
C LEU A 65 -11.35 12.11 -0.50
N ARG A 66 -12.50 12.39 0.13
CA ARG A 66 -12.70 13.56 1.00
C ARG A 66 -13.23 13.14 2.35
N PHE A 67 -12.85 13.89 3.38
CA PHE A 67 -13.51 13.77 4.67
C PHE A 67 -14.97 14.22 4.54
N PRO A 68 -15.90 13.59 5.28
CA PRO A 68 -17.28 14.06 5.35
C PRO A 68 -17.34 15.50 5.86
N GLU A 69 -18.21 16.29 5.25
CA GLU A 69 -18.48 17.65 5.72
C GLU A 69 -19.33 17.63 6.99
N ILE A 70 -18.98 18.50 7.95
CA ILE A 70 -19.73 18.65 9.19
C ILE A 70 -20.83 19.69 8.97
N THR A 71 -22.08 19.28 9.14
CA THR A 71 -23.23 20.20 9.08
C THR A 71 -23.19 21.20 10.25
N PRO A 72 -23.80 22.39 10.11
CA PRO A 72 -23.90 23.36 11.20
C PRO A 72 -24.47 22.77 12.49
N ASP A 73 -25.45 21.87 12.37
CA ASP A 73 -26.09 21.19 13.50
C ASP A 73 -25.13 20.23 14.22
N GLN A 74 -24.39 19.41 13.46
CA GLN A 74 -23.36 18.54 14.02
C GLN A 74 -22.25 19.35 14.72
N MET A 75 -21.85 20.48 14.13
CA MET A 75 -20.89 21.40 14.75
C MET A 75 -21.43 21.99 16.06
N GLN A 76 -22.72 22.29 16.14
CA GLN A 76 -23.35 22.76 17.37
C GLN A 76 -23.40 21.67 18.44
N GLN A 77 -23.72 20.43 18.06
CA GLN A 77 -23.70 19.26 18.96
C GLN A 77 -22.29 19.01 19.52
N LEU A 78 -21.26 19.09 18.67
CA LEU A 78 -19.87 18.95 19.11
C LEU A 78 -19.46 20.04 20.11
N LYS A 79 -19.88 21.29 19.89
CA LYS A 79 -19.64 22.40 20.84
C LYS A 79 -20.36 22.18 22.18
N GLN A 80 -21.58 21.65 22.16
CA GLN A 80 -22.33 21.32 23.37
C GLN A 80 -21.67 20.18 24.14
N ALA A 81 -21.30 19.10 23.46
CA ALA A 81 -20.60 17.96 24.04
C ALA A 81 -19.28 18.39 24.70
N ARG A 82 -18.49 19.24 24.02
CA ARG A 82 -17.25 19.79 24.56
C ARG A 82 -17.49 20.55 25.87
N ARG A 83 -18.47 21.46 25.91
CA ARG A 83 -18.78 22.25 27.12
C ARG A 83 -19.22 21.37 28.28
N ALA A 84 -20.02 20.33 28.00
CA ALA A 84 -20.49 19.40 29.04
C ALA A 84 -19.34 18.61 29.66
N LEU A 85 -18.33 18.24 28.88
CA LEU A 85 -17.13 17.54 29.38
C LEU A 85 -16.22 18.48 30.19
N GLU A 86 -16.04 19.73 29.76
CA GLU A 86 -15.21 20.74 30.45
C GLU A 86 -15.83 21.21 31.79
N THR A 87 -17.14 21.04 32.01
CA THR A 87 -17.82 21.40 33.27
C THR A 87 -18.03 20.21 34.21
N ALA A 88 -17.69 19.00 33.78
CA ALA A 88 -17.76 17.79 34.59
C ALA A 88 -16.46 17.48 35.36
N GLU A 89 -15.40 18.27 35.15
CA GLU A 89 -14.19 18.36 35.99
C GLU A 89 -14.31 19.51 37.00
#